data_AF-A0A8C6ZJI5-F1
#
_entry.id   AF-A0A8C6ZJI5-F1
#
_cell.length_a   1.000
_cell.length_b   1.000
_cell.length_c   1.000
_cell.angle_alpha   90.00
_cell.angle_beta   90.00
_cell.angle_gamma   90.00
#
_symmetry.space_group_name_H-M   'P 1'
#
loop_
_entity.id
_entity.type
_entity.pdbx_description
1 polymer ?
#
loop_
_entity_poly.entity_id
_entity_poly.type
_entity_poly.pdbx_seq_one_letter_code
_entity_poly.pdbx_strand_id
1 'polypeptide(L)'
;MKKVSGACIQCSYEHCSTSFHVTCAHAAGVPIEPDDWPYVVSITCFKHKAANHSVREVTLGQTVITKNRNGLYYRCKVIGMTTQTFYEVNFDDGSYSDNVYPESITSRDCLQMGPPPEGELVQLQWTDGIIYKAKFIAAQISQIYQVEFEDGSQLMVKRGDIYTLEEELPKRVKSRLSLSTGAPQEDIFSGDEVKAAKRPRVGNSRNPEDYGQNPDYLAFMESLLQTQYQPGTPSNMF
;
A
#
# COMPACT_ATOMS: atom_id res chain seq x y z
N MET A 1 48.14 -11.06 4.47
CA MET A 1 46.90 -10.88 3.68
C MET A 1 46.57 -9.40 3.65
N LYS A 2 46.56 -8.75 2.48
CA LYS A 2 46.24 -7.31 2.37
C LYS A 2 44.72 -7.15 2.48
N LYS A 3 44.23 -6.45 3.51
CA LYS A 3 42.81 -6.05 3.58
C LYS A 3 42.57 -4.99 2.51
N VAL A 4 41.82 -5.34 1.47
CA VAL A 4 41.34 -4.37 0.49
C VAL A 4 40.12 -3.71 1.12
N SER A 5 40.27 -2.48 1.61
CA SER A 5 39.15 -1.67 2.06
C SER A 5 38.45 -1.11 0.82
N GLY A 6 37.18 -1.46 0.61
CA GLY A 6 36.36 -0.84 -0.44
C GLY A 6 35.98 0.59 -0.08
N ALA A 7 35.78 1.44 -1.08
CA ALA A 7 35.22 2.78 -0.89
C ALA A 7 33.71 2.67 -0.66
N CYS A 8 33.22 3.42 0.33
CA CYS A 8 31.79 3.59 0.59
C CYS A 8 31.31 4.93 0.00
N ILE A 9 30.11 4.93 -0.56
CA ILE A 9 29.39 6.12 -1.01
C ILE A 9 28.10 6.26 -0.20
N GLN A 10 27.76 7.48 0.20
CA GLN A 10 26.56 7.78 0.97
C GLN A 10 25.40 8.14 0.04
N CYS A 11 24.17 7.82 0.45
CA CYS A 11 22.95 8.24 -0.24
C CYS A 11 22.94 9.76 -0.42
N SER A 12 22.69 10.23 -1.64
CA SER A 12 22.72 11.65 -2.01
C SER A 12 21.56 12.48 -1.45
N TYR A 13 20.53 11.82 -0.90
CA TYR A 13 19.39 12.50 -0.27
C TYR A 13 19.79 13.20 1.05
N GLU A 14 19.31 14.43 1.26
CA GLU A 14 19.65 15.25 2.42
C GLU A 14 19.39 14.52 3.75
N HIS A 15 20.34 14.63 4.67
CA HIS A 15 20.30 13.97 6.00
C HIS A 15 20.17 12.43 5.99
N CYS A 16 20.39 11.76 4.84
CA CYS A 16 20.39 10.29 4.79
C CYS A 16 21.75 9.72 5.16
N SER A 17 21.84 8.97 6.27
CA SER A 17 23.09 8.31 6.71
C SER A 17 23.36 6.94 6.05
N THR A 18 22.57 6.55 5.04
CA THR A 18 22.72 5.23 4.43
C THR A 18 23.94 5.21 3.50
N SER A 19 24.86 4.26 3.71
CA SER A 19 26.08 4.11 2.90
C SER A 19 26.18 2.74 2.25
N PHE A 20 26.83 2.67 1.09
CA PHE A 20 27.01 1.45 0.32
C PHE A 20 28.43 1.30 -0.18
N HIS A 21 28.95 0.08 -0.30
CA HIS A 21 30.06 -0.17 -1.22
C HIS A 21 29.55 -0.03 -2.65
N VAL A 22 30.25 0.72 -3.50
CA VAL A 22 29.79 1.05 -4.87
C VAL A 22 29.43 -0.21 -5.67
N THR A 23 30.29 -1.23 -5.64
CA THR A 23 30.06 -2.50 -6.36
C THR A 23 28.89 -3.30 -5.79
N CYS A 24 28.73 -3.33 -4.47
CA CYS A 24 27.61 -4.01 -3.81
C CYS A 24 26.28 -3.28 -4.08
N ALA A 25 26.29 -1.95 -4.07
CA ALA A 25 25.13 -1.14 -4.44
C ALA A 25 24.68 -1.45 -5.87
N HIS A 26 25.61 -1.44 -6.82
CA HIS A 26 25.31 -1.77 -8.21
C HIS A 26 24.77 -3.20 -8.35
N ALA A 27 25.43 -4.19 -7.73
CA ALA A 27 24.98 -5.59 -7.77
C ALA A 27 23.61 -5.79 -7.10
N ALA A 28 23.29 -5.00 -6.07
CA ALA A 28 21.99 -5.03 -5.39
C ALA A 28 20.89 -4.25 -6.13
N GLY A 29 21.21 -3.54 -7.22
CA GLY A 29 20.26 -2.72 -7.98
C GLY A 29 19.89 -1.40 -7.28
N VAL A 30 20.80 -0.86 -6.46
CA VAL A 30 20.67 0.51 -5.94
C VAL A 30 20.81 1.48 -7.13
N PRO A 31 19.87 2.42 -7.33
CA PRO A 31 19.92 3.37 -8.44
C PRO A 31 21.17 4.26 -8.28
N ILE A 32 21.98 4.27 -9.32
CA ILE A 32 23.17 5.11 -9.47
C ILE A 32 22.97 5.85 -10.79
N GLU A 33 22.77 7.17 -10.72
CA GLU A 33 22.51 8.01 -11.89
C GLU A 33 23.68 9.00 -12.05
N PRO A 34 24.07 9.36 -13.29
CA PRO A 34 24.99 10.47 -13.50
C PRO A 34 24.34 11.77 -13.00
N ASP A 35 25.12 12.61 -12.33
CA ASP A 35 24.66 13.88 -11.74
C ASP A 35 25.65 15.01 -12.08
N ASP A 36 25.23 16.25 -11.84
CA ASP A 36 25.97 17.43 -12.25
C ASP A 36 27.25 17.62 -11.41
N TRP A 37 28.30 18.15 -12.05
CA TRP A 37 29.56 18.47 -11.40
C TRP A 37 29.32 19.42 -10.20
N PRO A 38 29.86 19.16 -8.99
CA PRO A 38 31.00 18.29 -8.65
C PRO A 38 30.66 16.85 -8.24
N TYR A 39 29.37 16.48 -8.16
CA TYR A 39 28.94 15.14 -7.74
C TYR A 39 28.62 14.33 -8.99
N VAL A 40 29.64 13.77 -9.64
CA VAL A 40 29.55 13.09 -10.95
C VAL A 40 28.53 11.92 -10.96
N VAL A 41 28.09 11.44 -9.79
CA VAL A 41 27.09 10.39 -9.62
C VAL A 41 26.20 10.64 -8.39
N SER A 42 24.89 10.48 -8.55
CA SER A 42 23.94 10.40 -7.45
C SER A 42 23.60 8.94 -7.12
N ILE A 43 23.56 8.60 -5.84
CA ILE A 43 23.15 7.26 -5.38
C ILE A 43 22.00 7.40 -4.39
N THR A 44 20.90 6.71 -4.66
CA THR A 44 19.69 6.83 -3.82
C THR A 44 19.38 5.50 -3.14
N CYS A 45 19.33 5.48 -1.81
CA CYS A 45 19.00 4.26 -1.07
C CYS A 45 17.57 3.78 -1.39
N PHE A 46 17.25 2.51 -1.17
CA PHE A 46 15.90 1.99 -1.46
C PHE A 46 14.76 2.72 -0.75
N LYS A 47 15.02 3.33 0.42
CA LYS A 47 14.04 4.17 1.12
C LYS A 47 13.69 5.42 0.30
N HIS A 48 14.70 6.04 -0.31
CA HIS A 48 14.53 7.24 -1.13
C HIS A 48 14.29 6.93 -2.61
N LYS A 49 14.60 5.71 -3.10
CA LYS A 49 14.19 5.25 -4.43
C LYS A 49 12.66 5.29 -4.57
N ALA A 50 11.96 4.88 -3.51
CA ALA A 50 10.50 4.94 -3.48
C ALA A 50 9.95 6.38 -3.53
N ALA A 51 10.71 7.36 -3.05
CA ALA A 51 10.36 8.79 -3.09
C ALA A 51 10.76 9.45 -4.42
N ASN A 52 11.84 8.99 -5.04
CA ASN A 52 12.39 9.47 -6.32
C ASN A 52 11.92 8.67 -7.54
N HIS A 53 10.84 7.88 -7.44
CA HIS A 53 10.17 7.46 -8.66
C HIS A 53 9.80 8.74 -9.39
N SER A 54 10.44 9.01 -10.53
CA SER A 54 10.01 10.03 -11.47
C SER A 54 8.53 9.78 -11.70
N VAL A 55 7.71 10.57 -10.99
CA VAL A 55 6.29 10.35 -10.87
C VAL A 55 5.75 10.59 -12.27
N ARG A 56 5.60 9.52 -13.05
CA ARG A 56 5.19 9.67 -14.45
C ARG A 56 3.84 10.33 -14.43
N GLU A 57 3.67 11.30 -15.32
CA GLU A 57 2.42 12.02 -15.41
C GLU A 57 1.31 11.02 -15.76
N VAL A 58 0.19 11.12 -15.03
CA VAL A 58 -0.99 10.29 -15.24
C VAL A 58 -2.03 11.14 -15.96
N THR A 59 -2.55 10.63 -17.06
CA THR A 59 -3.47 11.35 -17.95
C THR A 59 -4.89 10.77 -17.91
N LEU A 60 -5.87 11.58 -18.31
CA LEU A 60 -7.25 11.12 -18.46
C LEU A 60 -7.34 9.97 -19.49
N GLY A 61 -8.09 8.93 -19.15
CA GLY A 61 -8.28 7.74 -19.96
C GLY A 61 -7.15 6.71 -19.87
N GLN A 62 -6.05 7.02 -19.18
CA GLN A 62 -4.93 6.10 -19.02
C GLN A 62 -5.31 4.92 -18.11
N THR A 63 -4.85 3.72 -18.49
CA THR A 63 -4.94 2.55 -17.62
C THR A 63 -3.80 2.57 -16.61
N VAL A 64 -4.16 2.50 -15.34
CA VAL A 64 -3.23 2.52 -14.19
C VAL A 64 -3.57 1.41 -13.21
N ILE A 65 -2.70 1.19 -12.23
CA ILE A 65 -2.90 0.22 -11.15
C ILE A 65 -3.08 0.97 -9.85
N THR A 66 -4.14 0.64 -9.11
CA THR A 66 -4.40 1.20 -7.78
C THR A 66 -5.09 0.19 -6.86
N LYS A 67 -5.13 0.51 -5.58
CA LYS A 67 -5.71 -0.34 -4.53
C LYS A 67 -7.23 -0.15 -4.49
N ASN A 68 -7.97 -1.24 -4.64
CA ASN A 68 -9.42 -1.25 -4.44
C ASN A 68 -9.78 -1.34 -2.94
N ARG A 69 -11.04 -1.11 -2.59
CA ARG A 69 -11.59 -1.14 -1.22
C ARG A 69 -11.37 -2.48 -0.50
N ASN A 70 -11.32 -3.58 -1.25
CA ASN A 70 -10.98 -4.92 -0.72
C ASN A 70 -9.47 -5.08 -0.38
N GLY A 71 -8.67 -4.07 -0.67
CA GLY A 71 -7.24 -4.01 -0.37
C GLY A 71 -6.32 -4.66 -1.40
N LEU A 72 -6.86 -5.26 -2.47
CA LEU A 72 -6.08 -5.76 -3.60
C LEU A 72 -5.85 -4.67 -4.64
N TYR A 73 -4.82 -4.84 -5.46
CA TYR A 73 -4.52 -3.92 -6.55
C TYR A 73 -5.12 -4.44 -7.86
N TYR A 74 -5.71 -3.54 -8.64
CA TYR A 74 -6.33 -3.86 -9.92
C TYR A 74 -5.93 -2.83 -10.97
N ARG A 75 -6.04 -3.22 -12.24
CA ARG A 75 -6.04 -2.28 -13.34
C ARG A 75 -7.36 -1.51 -13.33
N CYS A 76 -7.27 -0.22 -13.58
CA CYS A 76 -8.39 0.70 -13.62
C CYS A 76 -8.10 1.82 -14.61
N LYS A 77 -9.15 2.50 -15.07
CA LYS A 77 -9.04 3.61 -16.00
C LYS A 77 -9.20 4.92 -15.25
N VAL A 78 -8.35 5.90 -15.53
CA VAL A 78 -8.53 7.26 -15.02
C VAL A 78 -9.68 7.92 -15.78
N ILE A 79 -10.74 8.31 -15.10
CA ILE A 79 -11.94 8.93 -15.69
C ILE A 79 -12.09 10.41 -15.32
N GLY A 80 -11.37 10.88 -14.30
CA GLY A 80 -11.42 12.27 -13.85
C GLY A 80 -10.15 12.67 -13.12
N MET A 81 -9.81 13.95 -13.17
CA MET A 81 -8.67 14.55 -12.49
C MET A 81 -9.13 15.87 -11.88
N THR A 82 -8.89 16.06 -10.60
CA THR A 82 -9.23 17.29 -9.87
C THR A 82 -8.13 17.64 -8.88
N THR A 83 -8.07 18.90 -8.48
CA THR A 83 -7.18 19.36 -7.42
C THR A 83 -8.00 19.58 -6.16
N GLN A 84 -7.61 18.94 -5.06
CA GLN A 84 -8.27 19.04 -3.76
C GLN A 84 -7.29 19.59 -2.74
N THR A 85 -7.74 20.54 -1.92
CA THR A 85 -6.96 21.00 -0.76
C THR A 85 -7.25 20.09 0.42
N PHE A 86 -6.20 19.59 1.06
CA PHE A 86 -6.26 18.87 2.33
C PHE A 86 -5.49 19.63 3.39
N TYR A 87 -5.93 19.51 4.63
CA TYR A 87 -5.24 20.01 5.80
C TYR A 87 -4.53 18.89 6.50
N GLU A 88 -3.33 19.22 6.97
CA GLU A 88 -2.54 18.40 7.86
C GLU A 88 -2.78 18.85 9.30
N VAL A 89 -3.10 17.91 10.17
CA VAL A 89 -3.40 18.19 11.57
C VAL A 89 -2.79 17.14 12.49
N ASN A 90 -2.46 17.55 13.71
CA ASN A 90 -2.11 16.66 14.82
C ASN A 90 -3.23 16.72 15.86
N PHE A 91 -3.83 15.58 16.16
CA PHE A 91 -4.85 15.47 17.20
C PHE A 91 -4.23 15.50 18.59
N ASP A 92 -5.05 15.81 19.59
CA ASP A 92 -4.62 15.89 21.00
C ASP A 92 -4.11 14.53 21.55
N ASP A 93 -4.51 13.42 20.94
CA ASP A 93 -4.03 12.07 21.29
C ASP A 93 -2.66 11.72 20.64
N GLY A 94 -2.10 12.66 19.88
CA GLY A 94 -0.83 12.51 19.18
C GLY A 94 -0.92 11.83 17.81
N SER A 95 -2.13 11.47 17.35
CA SER A 95 -2.33 10.98 15.99
C SER A 95 -2.21 12.10 14.95
N TYR A 96 -1.83 11.74 13.73
CA TYR A 96 -1.63 12.66 12.61
C TYR A 96 -2.56 12.30 11.46
N SER A 97 -3.05 13.31 10.74
CA SER A 97 -3.85 13.16 9.52
C SER A 97 -3.44 14.20 8.48
N ASP A 98 -3.35 13.76 7.22
CA ASP A 98 -2.98 14.55 6.02
C ASP A 98 -4.13 14.62 4.99
N ASN A 99 -5.34 14.27 5.41
CA ASN A 99 -6.50 14.07 4.55
C ASN A 99 -7.76 14.73 5.11
N VAL A 100 -7.60 15.78 5.92
CA VAL A 100 -8.71 16.58 6.45
C VAL A 100 -9.19 17.57 5.41
N TYR A 101 -10.49 17.69 5.21
CA TYR A 101 -11.06 18.69 4.31
C TYR A 101 -11.21 20.05 5.01
N PRO A 102 -11.05 21.18 4.30
CA PRO A 102 -11.29 22.51 4.86
C PRO A 102 -12.68 22.65 5.49
N GLU A 103 -13.72 22.10 4.87
CA GLU A 103 -15.10 22.08 5.37
C GLU A 103 -15.30 21.23 6.63
N SER A 104 -14.37 20.34 6.96
CA SER A 104 -14.42 19.56 8.20
C SER A 104 -14.06 20.42 9.42
N ILE A 105 -13.38 21.56 9.24
CA ILE A 105 -13.06 22.48 10.32
C ILE A 105 -14.33 23.25 10.71
N THR A 106 -14.79 23.08 11.96
CA THR A 106 -16.01 23.70 12.48
C THR A 106 -15.73 24.97 13.28
N SER A 107 -14.50 25.17 13.77
CA SER A 107 -14.11 26.36 14.53
C SER A 107 -13.94 27.62 13.67
N ARG A 108 -13.79 27.47 12.35
CA ARG A 108 -13.55 28.55 11.39
C ARG A 108 -14.12 28.15 10.03
N ASP A 109 -14.73 29.10 9.33
CA ASP A 109 -15.12 28.90 7.93
C ASP A 109 -13.88 28.98 7.02
N CYS A 110 -13.18 27.86 6.89
CA CYS A 110 -11.95 27.76 6.10
C CYS A 110 -12.16 27.89 4.58
N LEU A 111 -13.39 27.69 4.09
CA LEU A 111 -13.70 27.87 2.67
C LEU A 111 -13.73 29.36 2.29
N GLN A 112 -14.24 30.21 3.18
CA GLN A 112 -14.29 31.65 2.96
C GLN A 112 -13.03 32.38 3.47
N MET A 113 -12.53 31.98 4.64
CA MET A 113 -11.47 32.68 5.34
C MET A 113 -10.07 32.10 5.10
N GLY A 114 -9.97 31.04 4.30
CA GLY A 114 -8.73 30.33 4.04
C GLY A 114 -8.22 29.50 5.23
N PRO A 115 -7.02 28.88 5.09
CA PRO A 115 -6.46 28.01 6.09
C PRO A 115 -6.12 28.74 7.39
N PRO A 116 -6.21 28.06 8.54
CA PRO A 116 -5.68 28.58 9.80
C PRO A 116 -4.17 28.82 9.73
N PRO A 117 -3.60 29.66 10.60
CA PRO A 117 -2.17 29.73 10.85
C PRO A 117 -1.61 28.41 11.36
N GLU A 118 -0.37 28.09 10.98
CA GLU A 118 0.35 26.94 11.49
C GLU A 118 0.39 26.96 13.03
N GLY A 119 0.00 25.83 13.61
CA GLY A 119 -0.03 25.60 15.05
C GLY A 119 -1.29 26.09 15.77
N GLU A 120 -2.26 26.67 15.07
CA GLU A 120 -3.55 27.03 15.66
C GLU A 120 -4.34 25.78 16.09
N LEU A 121 -5.00 25.86 17.25
CA LEU A 121 -5.92 24.81 17.70
C LEU A 121 -7.27 24.98 16.99
N VAL A 122 -7.67 23.95 16.26
CA VAL A 122 -8.92 23.88 15.52
C VAL A 122 -9.82 22.79 16.07
N GLN A 123 -11.12 22.96 15.84
CA GLN A 123 -12.10 21.91 16.05
C GLN A 123 -12.56 21.42 14.68
N LEU A 124 -12.63 20.10 14.51
CA LEU A 124 -13.08 19.50 13.27
C LEU A 124 -14.03 18.35 13.54
N GLN A 125 -15.04 18.19 12.68
CA GLN A 125 -15.98 17.08 12.73
C GLN A 125 -15.45 15.95 11.85
N TRP A 126 -15.25 14.78 12.45
CA TRP A 126 -14.77 13.60 11.73
C TRP A 126 -15.92 12.83 11.07
N THR A 127 -15.59 11.78 10.30
CA THR A 127 -16.58 10.97 9.56
C THR A 127 -17.56 10.21 10.45
N ASP A 128 -17.25 10.08 11.74
CA ASP A 128 -18.13 9.51 12.76
C ASP A 128 -19.12 10.54 13.35
N GLY A 129 -19.01 11.81 12.93
CA GLY A 129 -19.83 12.91 13.44
C GLY A 129 -19.33 13.52 14.75
N ILE A 130 -18.25 13.00 15.33
CA ILE A 130 -17.67 13.48 16.59
C ILE A 130 -16.73 14.66 16.31
N ILE A 131 -16.73 15.63 17.21
CA ILE A 131 -15.85 16.80 17.14
C ILE A 131 -14.56 16.49 17.88
N TYR A 132 -13.45 16.61 17.17
CA TYR A 132 -12.10 16.45 17.70
C TYR A 132 -11.38 17.79 17.74
N LYS A 133 -10.49 17.92 18.72
CA LYS A 133 -9.52 19.02 18.79
C LYS A 133 -8.23 18.57 18.14
N ALA A 134 -7.69 19.42 17.29
CA ALA A 134 -6.43 19.17 16.63
C ALA A 134 -5.66 20.49 16.44
N LYS A 135 -4.35 20.37 16.30
CA LYS A 135 -3.45 21.45 15.94
C LYS A 135 -3.24 21.44 14.43
N PHE A 136 -3.57 22.54 13.77
CA PHE A 136 -3.31 22.72 12.35
C PHE A 136 -1.81 22.77 12.07
N ILE A 137 -1.37 22.12 10.99
CA ILE A 137 0.05 22.06 10.59
C ILE A 137 0.20 22.82 9.27
N ALA A 138 -0.45 22.33 8.21
CA ALA A 138 -0.28 22.88 6.87
C ALA A 138 -1.52 22.64 6.01
N ALA A 139 -1.63 23.42 4.94
CA ALA A 139 -2.59 23.18 3.87
C ALA A 139 -1.82 22.70 2.63
N GLN A 140 -2.18 21.52 2.13
CA GLN A 140 -1.56 20.90 0.97
C GLN A 140 -2.58 20.74 -0.16
N ILE A 141 -2.27 21.31 -1.33
CA ILE A 141 -3.03 21.06 -2.55
C ILE A 141 -2.53 19.75 -3.16
N SER A 142 -3.43 18.79 -3.32
CA SER A 142 -3.15 17.47 -3.89
C SER A 142 -3.96 17.23 -5.15
N GLN A 143 -3.33 16.59 -6.15
CA GLN A 143 -4.02 16.09 -7.31
C GLN A 143 -4.71 14.76 -6.98
N ILE A 144 -6.01 14.70 -7.25
CA ILE A 144 -6.87 13.55 -7.00
C ILE A 144 -7.38 13.03 -8.33
N TYR A 145 -7.31 11.71 -8.48
CA TYR A 145 -7.71 11.00 -9.67
C TYR A 145 -8.95 10.18 -9.36
N GLN A 146 -9.98 10.37 -10.16
CA GLN A 146 -11.13 9.49 -10.19
C GLN A 146 -10.80 8.32 -11.11
N VAL A 147 -10.82 7.12 -10.56
CA VAL A 147 -10.56 5.88 -11.29
C VAL A 147 -11.81 5.02 -11.34
N GLU A 148 -11.96 4.29 -12.44
CA GLU A 148 -13.02 3.31 -12.65
C GLU A 148 -12.40 1.94 -12.85
N PHE A 149 -12.85 0.97 -12.06
CA PHE A 149 -12.45 -0.43 -12.13
C PHE A 149 -13.31 -1.18 -13.17
N GLU A 150 -12.87 -2.39 -13.55
CA GLU A 150 -13.59 -3.24 -14.52
C GLU A 150 -15.02 -3.60 -14.10
N ASP A 151 -15.29 -3.63 -12.79
CA ASP A 151 -16.63 -3.87 -12.22
C ASP A 151 -17.53 -2.62 -12.25
N GLY A 152 -17.06 -1.51 -12.82
CA GLY A 152 -17.74 -0.21 -12.85
C GLY A 152 -17.69 0.55 -11.52
N SER A 153 -17.03 0.00 -10.49
CA SER A 153 -16.84 0.72 -9.24
C SER A 153 -15.85 1.87 -9.44
N GLN A 154 -16.06 2.96 -8.69
CA GLN A 154 -15.24 4.15 -8.80
C GLN A 154 -14.61 4.52 -7.45
N LEU A 155 -13.41 5.10 -7.52
CA LEU A 155 -12.66 5.53 -6.35
C LEU A 155 -11.89 6.82 -6.64
N MET A 156 -11.73 7.64 -5.60
CA MET A 156 -10.88 8.84 -5.62
C MET A 156 -9.56 8.49 -4.92
N VAL A 157 -8.44 8.68 -5.61
CA VAL A 157 -7.11 8.31 -5.12
C VAL A 157 -6.08 9.43 -5.33
N LYS A 158 -5.13 9.56 -4.40
CA LYS A 158 -3.98 10.47 -4.52
C LYS A 158 -2.98 9.91 -5.53
N ARG A 159 -2.15 10.78 -6.16
CA ARG A 159 -1.10 10.33 -7.10
C ARG A 159 -0.18 9.25 -6.52
N GLY A 160 0.14 9.32 -5.22
CA GLY A 160 1.02 8.36 -4.54
C GLY A 160 0.47 6.93 -4.45
N ASP A 161 -0.84 6.75 -4.65
CA ASP A 161 -1.51 5.44 -4.64
C ASP A 161 -1.75 4.87 -6.04
N ILE A 162 -1.25 5.56 -7.07
CA ILE A 162 -1.38 5.17 -8.48
C ILE A 162 -0.03 4.71 -8.99
N TYR A 163 -0.02 3.60 -9.71
CA TYR A 163 1.14 3.08 -10.41
C TYR A 163 0.83 2.98 -11.90
N THR A 164 1.72 3.48 -12.76
CA THR A 164 1.57 3.30 -14.21
C THR A 164 1.96 1.87 -14.61
N LEU A 165 1.53 1.41 -15.79
CA LEU A 165 1.84 0.05 -16.26
C LEU A 165 3.31 -0.13 -16.63
N GLU A 166 3.98 0.98 -16.94
CA GLU A 166 5.39 1.03 -17.31
C GLU A 166 6.32 1.19 -16.09
N GLU A 167 5.78 1.52 -14.92
CA GLU A 167 6.53 1.67 -13.68
C GLU A 167 6.87 0.32 -13.04
N GLU A 168 8.04 0.24 -12.41
CA GLU A 168 8.41 -0.94 -11.65
C GLU A 168 7.59 -1.01 -10.33
N LEU A 169 6.59 -1.90 -10.29
CA LEU A 169 5.73 -2.02 -9.12
C LEU A 169 6.50 -2.49 -7.86
N PRO A 170 6.25 -1.88 -6.68
CA PRO A 170 6.79 -2.36 -5.42
C PRO A 170 6.39 -3.81 -5.12
N LYS A 171 7.23 -4.56 -4.39
CA LYS A 171 6.96 -5.97 -4.05
C LYS A 171 5.59 -6.19 -3.41
N ARG A 172 5.17 -5.27 -2.52
CA ARG A 172 3.85 -5.29 -1.84
C ARG A 172 2.67 -5.14 -2.79
N VAL A 173 2.88 -4.44 -3.91
CA VAL A 173 1.87 -4.21 -4.95
C VAL A 173 1.81 -5.43 -5.84
N LYS A 174 2.98 -5.90 -6.33
CA LYS A 174 3.10 -7.13 -7.15
C LYS A 174 2.47 -8.35 -6.48
N SER A 175 2.69 -8.56 -5.18
CA SER A 175 2.15 -9.73 -4.45
C SER A 175 0.64 -9.69 -4.24
N ARG A 176 0.01 -8.52 -4.36
CA ARG A 176 -1.43 -8.31 -4.15
C ARG A 176 -2.14 -7.80 -5.41
N LEU A 177 -1.45 -7.86 -6.55
CA LEU A 177 -2.00 -7.48 -7.85
C LEU A 177 -2.89 -8.61 -8.36
N SER A 178 -4.16 -8.32 -8.57
CA SER A 178 -5.07 -9.24 -9.24
C SER A 178 -4.70 -9.30 -10.73
N LEU A 179 -4.39 -10.50 -11.20
CA LEU A 179 -4.15 -10.79 -12.62
C LEU A 179 -5.44 -11.19 -13.35
N SER A 180 -6.61 -10.76 -12.87
CA SER A 180 -7.90 -11.04 -13.50
C SER A 180 -7.88 -10.51 -14.94
N THR A 181 -7.44 -11.36 -15.85
CA THR A 181 -7.35 -11.16 -17.28
C THR A 181 -8.58 -11.87 -17.79
N GLY A 182 -9.70 -11.14 -17.87
CA GLY A 182 -10.93 -11.62 -18.51
C GLY A 182 -10.82 -11.58 -20.03
N ALA A 183 -9.77 -12.16 -20.61
CA ALA A 183 -9.67 -12.41 -22.05
C ALA A 183 -9.63 -13.93 -22.26
N PRO A 184 -10.46 -14.50 -23.17
CA PRO A 184 -10.44 -15.93 -23.45
C PRO A 184 -9.04 -16.29 -23.95
N GLN A 185 -8.37 -17.19 -23.26
CA GLN A 185 -7.26 -17.92 -23.85
C GLN A 185 -7.88 -18.79 -24.95
N GLU A 186 -7.73 -18.37 -26.20
CA GLU A 186 -8.12 -19.20 -27.33
C GLU A 186 -7.38 -20.53 -27.21
N ASP A 187 -8.16 -21.59 -26.99
CA ASP A 187 -7.73 -22.97 -27.12
C ASP A 187 -7.16 -23.17 -28.53
N ILE A 188 -5.84 -23.23 -28.63
CA ILE A 188 -5.16 -23.85 -29.77
C ILE A 188 -4.33 -25.01 -29.23
N PHE A 189 -5.01 -26.15 -29.14
CA PHE A 189 -4.41 -27.46 -29.02
C PHE A 189 -3.62 -27.81 -30.30
N SER A 190 -2.34 -28.14 -30.13
CA SER A 190 -1.55 -29.06 -30.97
C SER A 190 -0.27 -29.31 -30.16
N GLY A 191 -0.03 -30.44 -29.50
CA GLY A 191 -0.21 -31.82 -29.93
C GLY A 191 1.17 -32.39 -30.23
N ASP A 192 1.90 -32.88 -29.22
CA ASP A 192 2.76 -34.05 -29.43
C ASP A 192 3.08 -34.79 -28.13
N GLU A 193 2.93 -36.11 -28.21
CA GLU A 193 3.00 -37.09 -27.12
C GLU A 193 4.32 -37.85 -27.26
N VAL A 194 5.23 -37.77 -26.28
CA VAL A 194 6.35 -38.74 -26.19
C VAL A 194 6.47 -39.29 -24.77
N LYS A 195 5.92 -40.49 -24.58
CA LYS A 195 6.15 -41.36 -23.42
C LYS A 195 7.54 -41.99 -23.52
N ALA A 196 8.26 -42.07 -22.39
CA ALA A 196 8.51 -43.34 -21.66
C ALA A 196 9.83 -43.32 -20.85
N ALA A 197 9.71 -43.59 -19.54
CA ALA A 197 10.51 -44.60 -18.84
C ALA A 197 9.87 -44.88 -17.46
N LYS A 198 9.08 -45.95 -17.37
CA LYS A 198 8.60 -46.53 -16.11
C LYS A 198 9.68 -47.47 -15.54
N ARG A 199 9.86 -47.47 -14.21
CA ARG A 199 10.22 -48.68 -13.47
C ARG A 199 9.14 -48.98 -12.42
N PRO A 200 8.68 -50.24 -12.27
CA PRO A 200 7.52 -50.58 -11.44
C PRO A 200 7.92 -51.08 -10.05
N ARG A 201 7.08 -50.85 -9.04
CA ARG A 201 6.94 -51.79 -7.92
C ARG A 201 5.48 -51.90 -7.48
N VAL A 202 4.95 -53.09 -7.78
CA VAL A 202 3.91 -53.91 -7.12
C VAL A 202 3.11 -53.22 -6.01
N GLY A 203 1.79 -53.19 -6.22
CA GLY A 203 0.83 -52.54 -5.35
C GLY A 203 0.30 -53.40 -4.20
N ASN A 204 -0.69 -52.83 -3.51
CA ASN A 204 -1.82 -53.58 -3.03
C ASN A 204 -3.07 -52.68 -3.08
N SER A 205 -4.07 -53.14 -3.84
CA SER A 205 -5.39 -52.54 -3.95
C SER A 205 -6.21 -52.84 -2.71
N ARG A 206 -7.02 -51.87 -2.26
CA ARG A 206 -8.37 -52.06 -1.70
C ARG A 206 -9.07 -50.69 -1.63
N ASN A 207 -10.07 -50.50 -2.49
CA ASN A 207 -11.16 -49.52 -2.40
C ASN A 207 -12.25 -50.06 -1.41
N PRO A 208 -13.38 -49.36 -1.16
CA PRO A 208 -13.57 -47.95 -0.83
C PRO A 208 -14.56 -47.76 0.37
N GLU A 209 -14.84 -46.51 0.74
CA GLU A 209 -16.00 -46.00 1.51
C GLU A 209 -16.00 -46.04 3.05
N ASP A 210 -16.37 -44.86 3.58
CA ASP A 210 -17.18 -44.58 4.79
C ASP A 210 -16.50 -43.98 6.06
N TYR A 211 -17.28 -43.11 6.70
CA TYR A 211 -17.12 -42.31 7.92
C TYR A 211 -16.32 -41.00 7.82
N GLY A 212 -16.87 -39.80 8.01
CA GLY A 212 -18.09 -39.43 8.76
C GLY A 212 -17.69 -38.82 10.11
N GLN A 213 -17.93 -37.51 10.23
CA GLN A 213 -18.13 -36.73 11.48
C GLN A 213 -17.31 -37.14 12.71
N ASN A 214 -16.21 -36.41 12.95
CA ASN A 214 -15.56 -36.43 14.26
C ASN A 214 -16.23 -35.36 15.18
N PRO A 215 -16.90 -35.77 16.27
CA PRO A 215 -17.61 -34.88 17.19
C PRO A 215 -16.71 -34.00 18.07
N ASP A 216 -15.38 -34.20 18.05
CA ASP A 216 -14.45 -33.42 18.88
C ASP A 216 -14.20 -32.00 18.33
N TYR A 217 -14.51 -31.76 17.05
CA TYR A 217 -14.29 -30.45 16.43
C TYR A 217 -15.34 -29.41 16.86
N LEU A 218 -16.58 -29.85 17.10
CA LEU A 218 -17.67 -28.97 17.56
C LEU A 218 -17.51 -28.60 19.04
N ALA A 219 -17.06 -29.53 19.87
CA ALA A 219 -16.78 -29.26 21.29
C ALA A 219 -15.61 -28.27 21.47
N PHE A 220 -14.62 -28.31 20.57
CA PHE A 220 -13.51 -27.34 20.58
C PHE A 220 -13.98 -25.92 20.20
N MET A 221 -14.85 -25.80 19.19
CA MET A 221 -15.40 -24.51 18.75
C MET A 221 -16.36 -23.87 19.77
N GLU A 222 -17.15 -24.67 20.51
CA GLU A 222 -18.03 -24.14 21.56
C GLU A 222 -17.24 -23.62 22.79
N SER A 223 -16.11 -24.24 23.14
CA SER A 223 -15.30 -23.81 24.29
C SER A 223 -14.68 -22.41 24.11
N LEU A 224 -14.40 -22.01 22.86
CA LEU A 224 -13.84 -20.70 22.52
C LEU A 224 -14.88 -19.58 22.55
N LEU A 225 -16.17 -19.89 22.37
CA LEU A 225 -17.24 -18.89 22.34
C LEU A 225 -17.75 -18.51 23.74
N GLN A 226 -17.47 -19.30 24.78
CA GLN A 226 -17.96 -19.07 26.14
C GLN A 226 -16.97 -18.35 27.06
N THR A 227 -15.76 -17.99 26.60
CA THR A 227 -14.73 -17.34 27.45
C THR A 227 -14.76 -15.81 27.43
N GLN A 228 -15.78 -15.16 26.85
CA GLN A 228 -15.91 -13.70 26.89
C GLN A 228 -17.31 -13.25 27.27
N TYR A 229 -17.83 -13.61 28.45
CA TYR A 229 -18.85 -12.82 29.13
C TYR A 229 -18.87 -13.15 30.63
N GLN A 230 -18.21 -12.33 31.44
CA GLN A 230 -18.62 -12.12 32.83
C GLN A 230 -18.72 -10.61 33.11
N PRO A 231 -19.92 -10.10 33.45
CA PRO A 231 -20.06 -8.75 33.98
C PRO A 231 -19.58 -8.72 35.44
N GLY A 232 -18.63 -7.84 35.74
CA GLY A 232 -18.23 -7.54 37.11
C GLY A 232 -19.29 -6.69 37.81
N THR A 233 -19.77 -7.14 38.96
CA THR A 233 -20.52 -6.34 39.94
C THR A 233 -19.75 -6.19 41.25
N PRO A 234 -20.04 -5.12 42.03
CA PRO A 234 -19.07 -4.50 42.92
C PRO A 234 -19.22 -4.94 44.39
N SER A 235 -18.16 -4.78 45.17
CA SER A 235 -18.25 -4.88 46.63
C SER A 235 -17.27 -3.93 47.33
N ASN A 236 -17.85 -2.83 47.83
CA ASN A 236 -17.61 -2.20 49.14
C ASN A 236 -16.78 -3.04 50.14
N MET A 237 -15.82 -2.41 50.84
CA MET A 237 -15.92 -1.94 52.24
C MET A 237 -14.53 -1.85 52.91
N PHE A 238 -14.33 -0.71 53.58
CA PHE A 238 -13.28 -0.29 54.53
C PHE A 238 -11.92 0.17 53.99
#